data_AF-L0PAH8-F1
#
_entry.id   AF-L0PAH8-F1
#
_cell.length_a   1.000
_cell.length_b   1.000
_cell.length_c   1.000
_cell.angle_alpha   90.00
_cell.angle_beta   90.00
_cell.angle_gamma   90.00
#
_symmetry.space_group_name_H-M   'P 1'
#
loop_
_entity.id
_entity.type
_entity.pdbx_description
1 polymer ?
#
loop_
_entity_poly.entity_id
_entity_poly.type
_entity_poly.pdbx_seq_one_letter_code
_entity_poly.pdbx_strand_id
1 'polypeptide(L)'
;MNKKRTLNDSLFYTRLKKKYKENRPSIEEIHTITLTKLYSAQNIISNKETKQNNTNLKSLKCDDCDKLIVFTADTLSDSEDYLCTICHHIVCDICRIIQYQRNSVIYCLECIKYAKKS
;
A
#
# COMPACT_ATOMS: atom_id res chain seq x y z
N MET A 1 -7.42 -11.82 -56.10
CA MET A 1 -6.03 -11.34 -55.87
C MET A 1 -5.73 -11.14 -54.37
N ASN A 2 -5.71 -12.18 -53.52
CA ASN A 2 -5.54 -12.02 -52.04
C ASN A 2 -4.33 -12.75 -51.41
N LYS A 3 -3.52 -13.48 -52.19
CA LYS A 3 -2.42 -14.31 -51.65
C LYS A 3 -1.16 -13.52 -51.24
N LYS A 4 -1.00 -12.26 -51.68
CA LYS A 4 0.23 -11.47 -51.43
C LYS A 4 0.22 -10.70 -50.10
N ARG A 5 -0.95 -10.41 -49.51
CA ARG A 5 -1.04 -9.68 -48.22
C ARG A 5 -0.67 -10.56 -47.02
N THR A 6 -1.14 -11.81 -47.00
CA THR A 6 -0.91 -12.75 -45.89
C THR A 6 0.55 -13.19 -45.74
N LEU A 7 1.33 -13.22 -46.83
CA LEU A 7 2.74 -13.60 -46.79
C LEU A 7 3.61 -12.52 -46.13
N ASN A 8 3.29 -11.24 -46.35
CA ASN A 8 4.02 -10.12 -45.79
C ASN A 8 3.79 -9.98 -44.28
N ASP A 9 2.58 -10.25 -43.79
CA ASP A 9 2.27 -10.24 -42.35
C ASP A 9 3.00 -11.37 -41.61
N SER A 10 3.08 -12.55 -42.22
CA SER A 10 3.86 -13.69 -41.69
C SER A 10 5.37 -13.38 -41.63
N LEU A 11 5.92 -12.75 -42.67
CA LEU A 11 7.32 -12.30 -42.69
C LEU A 11 7.60 -11.20 -41.67
N PHE A 12 6.64 -10.30 -41.42
CA PHE A 12 6.77 -9.26 -40.40
C PHE A 12 6.76 -9.85 -38.99
N TYR A 13 5.86 -10.80 -38.72
CA TYR A 13 5.75 -11.48 -37.44
C TYR A 13 7.01 -12.30 -37.11
N THR A 14 7.59 -12.98 -38.10
CA THR A 14 8.85 -13.74 -37.92
C THR A 14 10.05 -12.82 -37.67
N ARG A 15 10.13 -11.67 -38.34
CA ARG A 15 11.16 -10.65 -38.08
C ARG A 15 11.04 -10.05 -36.68
N LEU A 16 9.83 -9.73 -36.23
CA LEU A 16 9.60 -9.27 -34.87
C LEU A 16 10.00 -10.33 -33.84
N LYS A 17 9.55 -11.58 -34.01
CA LYS A 17 9.95 -12.70 -33.14
C LYS A 17 11.46 -12.87 -33.05
N LYS A 18 12.18 -12.75 -34.17
CA LYS A 18 13.64 -12.82 -34.20
C LYS A 18 14.27 -11.67 -33.40
N LYS A 19 13.80 -10.44 -33.61
CA LYS A 19 14.26 -9.26 -32.87
C LYS A 19 13.99 -9.35 -31.36
N TYR A 20 12.87 -9.94 -30.94
CA TYR A 20 12.56 -10.18 -29.52
C TYR A 20 13.43 -11.28 -28.91
N LYS A 21 13.86 -12.26 -29.70
CA LYS A 21 14.71 -13.36 -29.23
C LYS A 21 16.18 -12.93 -29.11
N GLU A 22 16.63 -12.05 -30.00
CA GLU A 22 17.99 -11.51 -30.02
C GLU A 22 18.20 -10.41 -28.96
N ASN A 23 17.16 -9.63 -28.65
CA ASN A 23 17.23 -8.56 -27.64
C ASN A 23 16.61 -8.97 -26.30
N ARG A 24 16.49 -10.28 -26.02
CA ARG A 24 15.98 -10.74 -24.73
C ARG A 24 17.08 -10.48 -23.70
N PRO A 25 16.83 -9.62 -22.69
CA PRO A 25 17.82 -9.37 -21.66
C PRO A 25 18.17 -10.66 -20.93
N SER A 26 19.42 -10.77 -20.49
CA SER A 26 19.87 -11.93 -19.72
C SER A 26 19.14 -11.99 -18.38
N ILE A 27 19.17 -13.16 -17.73
CA ILE A 27 18.55 -13.31 -16.41
C ILE A 27 19.25 -12.41 -15.38
N GLU A 28 20.57 -12.23 -15.50
CA GLU A 28 21.35 -11.31 -14.67
C GLU A 28 20.95 -9.84 -14.91
N GLU A 29 20.73 -9.44 -16.18
CA GLU A 29 20.24 -8.11 -16.51
C GLU A 29 18.84 -7.86 -15.95
N ILE A 30 17.94 -8.86 -16.06
CA ILE A 30 16.60 -8.75 -15.47
C ILE A 30 16.69 -8.59 -13.95
N HIS A 31 17.56 -9.36 -13.29
CA HIS A 31 17.72 -9.31 -11.84
C HIS A 31 18.25 -7.94 -11.38
N THR A 32 19.29 -7.43 -12.04
CA THR A 32 19.89 -6.12 -11.72
C THR A 32 18.92 -4.96 -11.97
N ILE A 33 18.19 -4.96 -13.08
CA ILE A 33 17.15 -3.96 -13.38
C ILE A 33 16.06 -4.00 -12.32
N THR A 34 15.62 -5.19 -11.93
CA THR A 34 14.57 -5.38 -10.91
C THR A 34 15.01 -4.82 -9.56
N LEU A 35 16.20 -5.20 -9.08
CA LEU A 35 16.73 -4.70 -7.81
C LEU A 35 16.88 -3.17 -7.82
N THR A 36 17.43 -2.61 -8.90
CA THR A 36 17.61 -1.16 -9.03
C THR A 36 16.28 -0.42 -8.92
N LYS A 37 15.23 -0.93 -9.59
CA LYS A 37 13.88 -0.36 -9.50
C LYS A 37 13.32 -0.44 -8.08
N LEU A 38 13.46 -1.58 -7.41
CA LEU A 38 12.97 -1.76 -6.04
C LEU A 38 13.65 -0.81 -5.05
N TYR A 39 14.98 -0.69 -5.09
CA TYR A 39 15.71 0.26 -4.24
C TYR A 39 15.37 1.72 -4.57
N SER A 40 15.21 2.06 -5.85
CA SER A 40 14.81 3.42 -6.23
C SER A 40 13.41 3.78 -5.70
N ALA A 41 12.48 2.83 -5.70
CA ALA A 41 11.13 3.04 -5.19
C ALA A 41 11.12 3.27 -3.66
N GLN A 42 11.95 2.54 -2.91
CA GLN A 42 12.11 2.73 -1.47
C GLN A 42 12.70 4.11 -1.14
N ASN A 43 13.71 4.55 -1.90
CA ASN A 43 14.35 5.86 -1.69
C ASN A 43 13.42 7.04 -2.00
N ILE A 44 12.47 6.88 -2.93
CA ILE A 44 11.48 7.91 -3.24
C ILE A 44 10.49 8.11 -2.07
N ILE A 45 10.15 7.04 -1.34
CA ILE A 45 9.27 7.12 -0.17
C ILE A 45 9.99 7.82 0.99
N SER A 46 11.23 7.41 1.28
CA SER A 46 12.02 7.97 2.39
C SER A 46 12.33 9.47 2.22
N ASN A 47 12.55 9.94 0.99
CA ASN A 47 12.80 11.36 0.71
C ASN A 47 11.55 12.25 0.65
N LYS A 48 10.34 11.67 0.51
CA LYS A 48 9.08 12.42 0.61
C LYS A 48 8.67 12.66 2.05
N GLU A 49 9.04 11.76 2.96
CA GLU A 49 8.74 11.89 4.39
C GLU A 49 9.57 12.99 5.08
N THR A 50 10.75 13.35 4.55
CA THR A 50 11.65 14.32 5.19
C THR A 50 11.38 15.79 4.85
N LYS A 51 10.46 16.09 3.92
CA LYS A 51 10.14 17.49 3.50
C LYS A 51 8.84 18.07 4.04
N GLN A 52 8.14 17.36 4.93
CA GLN A 52 6.94 17.89 5.60
C GLN A 52 7.21 18.12 7.09
N ASN A 53 8.17 18.99 7.39
CA ASN A 53 8.30 19.52 8.74
C ASN A 53 7.60 20.89 8.79
N ASN A 54 6.64 21.01 9.70
CA ASN A 54 5.91 22.22 10.13
C ASN A 54 4.55 22.48 9.49
N THR A 55 3.61 21.59 9.74
CA THR A 55 2.26 22.03 10.13
C THR A 55 1.94 21.36 11.46
N ASN A 56 1.28 22.09 12.37
CA ASN A 56 0.81 21.60 13.67
C ASN A 56 -0.22 20.46 13.49
N LEU A 57 0.20 19.30 13.00
CA LEU A 57 -0.59 18.10 13.02
C LEU A 57 -0.61 17.59 14.45
N LYS A 58 -1.79 17.63 15.08
CA LYS A 58 -2.08 16.75 16.22
C LYS A 58 -1.87 15.31 15.73
N SER A 59 -0.69 14.77 15.99
CA SER A 59 -0.41 13.37 15.70
C SER A 59 -0.94 12.55 16.86
N LEU A 60 -1.95 11.70 16.60
CA LEU A 60 -2.32 10.66 17.55
C LEU A 60 -1.45 9.43 17.24
N LYS A 61 -0.99 8.74 18.28
CA LYS A 61 -0.23 7.50 18.15
C LYS A 61 -1.14 6.33 18.50
N CYS A 62 -1.09 5.25 17.72
CA CYS A 62 -1.84 4.03 18.02
C CYS A 62 -1.15 3.23 19.13
N ASP A 63 -1.91 2.86 20.16
CA ASP A 63 -1.39 2.09 21.31
C ASP A 63 -1.09 0.62 20.96
N ASP A 64 -1.76 0.06 19.95
CA ASP A 64 -1.63 -1.36 19.56
C ASP A 64 -0.42 -1.63 18.63
N CYS A 65 0.02 -0.64 17.84
CA CYS A 65 1.06 -0.84 16.82
C CYS A 65 2.06 0.30 16.67
N ASP A 66 2.01 1.29 17.58
CA ASP A 66 2.85 2.48 17.60
C ASP A 66 2.82 3.37 16.35
N LYS A 67 1.97 3.08 15.36
CA LYS A 67 1.84 3.87 14.14
C LYS A 67 1.23 5.24 14.43
N LEU A 68 1.78 6.25 13.76
CA LEU A 68 1.23 7.60 13.77
C LEU A 68 -0.03 7.66 12.91
N ILE A 69 -1.09 8.21 13.49
CA ILE A 69 -2.34 8.54 12.83
C ILE A 69 -2.21 9.98 12.35
N VAL A 70 -2.08 10.14 11.04
CA VAL A 70 -1.90 11.44 10.38
C VAL A 70 -3.27 11.97 9.97
N PHE A 71 -3.72 13.05 10.61
CA PHE A 71 -4.96 13.73 10.24
C PHE A 71 -4.67 14.72 9.12
N THR A 72 -5.28 14.53 7.96
CA THR A 72 -5.36 15.62 6.99
C THR A 72 -6.31 16.68 7.55
N ALA A 73 -5.91 17.96 7.55
CA ALA A 73 -6.70 19.04 8.12
C ALA A 73 -8.12 19.16 7.52
N ASP A 74 -8.33 18.57 6.34
CA ASP A 74 -9.61 18.56 5.61
C ASP A 74 -10.56 17.43 6.06
N THR A 75 -10.07 16.48 6.87
CA THR A 75 -10.90 15.42 7.48
C THR A 75 -11.03 15.74 8.97
N LEU A 76 -12.14 16.39 9.33
CA LEU A 76 -12.65 16.53 10.70
C LEU A 76 -13.02 15.16 11.31
N SER A 77 -12.10 14.20 11.28
CA SER A 77 -12.25 12.95 12.01
C SER A 77 -11.98 13.29 13.47
N ASP A 78 -13.06 13.44 14.24
CA ASP A 78 -12.98 13.65 15.68
C ASP A 78 -12.13 12.53 16.28
N SER A 79 -11.22 12.89 17.20
CA SER A 79 -10.30 11.93 17.83
C SER A 79 -11.02 10.77 18.53
N GLU A 80 -12.33 10.92 18.77
CA GLU A 80 -13.22 9.92 19.34
C GLU A 80 -13.41 8.69 18.43
N ASP A 81 -13.28 8.85 17.11
CA ASP A 81 -13.41 7.76 16.12
C ASP A 81 -12.29 6.72 16.19
N TYR A 82 -11.25 6.99 16.98
CA TYR A 82 -10.10 6.10 17.19
C TYR A 82 -10.06 5.54 18.60
N LEU A 83 -11.01 5.88 19.47
CA LEU A 83 -11.01 5.41 20.85
C LEU A 83 -11.70 4.05 20.96
N CYS A 84 -11.04 3.13 21.65
CA CYS A 84 -11.69 1.91 22.10
C CYS A 84 -12.82 2.24 23.08
N THR A 85 -14.02 1.73 22.83
CA THR A 85 -15.21 2.00 23.65
C THR A 85 -15.11 1.45 25.08
N ILE A 86 -14.24 0.47 25.32
CA ILE A 86 -14.03 -0.11 26.66
C ILE A 86 -12.92 0.63 27.43
N CYS A 87 -11.70 0.66 26.88
CA CYS A 87 -10.52 1.14 27.60
C CYS A 87 -10.04 2.54 27.18
N HIS A 88 -10.69 3.15 26.19
CA HIS A 88 -10.32 4.46 25.64
C HIS A 88 -8.87 4.54 25.09
N HIS A 89 -8.26 3.40 24.75
CA HIS A 89 -7.00 3.38 24.00
C HIS A 89 -7.22 3.91 22.58
N ILE A 90 -6.20 4.57 22.05
CA ILE A 90 -6.18 5.08 20.68
C ILE A 90 -5.77 3.94 19.75
N VAL A 91 -6.67 3.59 18.82
CA VAL A 91 -6.51 2.48 17.89
C VAL A 91 -6.66 2.98 16.46
N CYS A 92 -5.63 2.78 15.63
CA CYS A 92 -5.67 3.17 14.22
C CYS A 92 -6.67 2.33 13.40
N ASP A 93 -6.97 2.77 12.18
CA ASP A 93 -7.87 2.06 11.25
C ASP A 93 -7.51 0.59 11.00
N ILE A 94 -6.23 0.24 11.13
CA ILE A 94 -5.72 -1.12 10.90
C ILE A 94 -5.94 -1.99 12.15
N CYS A 95 -5.73 -1.43 13.34
CA CYS A 95 -5.82 -2.16 14.60
C CYS A 95 -7.24 -2.16 15.17
N ARG A 96 -8.09 -1.21 14.74
CA ARG A 96 -9.45 -1.08 15.27
C ARG A 96 -10.29 -2.27 14.81
N ILE A 97 -10.95 -2.90 15.76
CA ILE A 97 -11.91 -3.96 15.46
C ILE A 97 -13.28 -3.37 15.63
N ILE A 98 -14.02 -3.28 14.52
CA ILE A 98 -15.41 -2.84 14.52
C ILE A 98 -16.28 -4.08 14.68
N GLN A 99 -17.07 -4.14 15.75
CA GLN A 99 -18.19 -5.08 15.82
C GLN A 99 -19.47 -4.36 15.44
N TYR A 100 -20.15 -4.89 14.43
CA TYR A 100 -21.45 -4.40 14.01
C TYR A 100 -22.55 -5.03 14.87
N GLN A 101 -22.88 -4.41 16.01
CA GLN A 101 -24.08 -4.74 16.77
C GLN A 101 -24.88 -3.48 17.07
N ARG A 102 -25.89 -3.18 16.25
CA ARG A 102 -26.80 -2.01 16.28
C ARG A 102 -26.14 -0.62 16.22
N ASN A 103 -24.98 -0.43 16.84
CA ASN A 103 -24.06 0.70 16.70
C ASN A 103 -22.67 0.16 16.34
N SER A 104 -21.89 0.90 15.55
CA SER A 104 -20.49 0.57 15.25
C SER A 104 -19.63 0.84 16.49
N VAL A 105 -19.32 -0.22 17.25
CA VAL A 105 -18.49 -0.13 18.46
C VAL A 105 -17.05 -0.50 18.12
N ILE A 106 -16.10 0.29 18.62
CA ILE A 106 -14.67 0.14 18.35
C ILE A 106 -13.98 -0.55 19.53
N TYR A 107 -13.24 -1.62 19.25
CA TYR A 107 -12.46 -2.36 20.24
C TYR A 107 -10.98 -2.35 19.88
N CYS A 108 -10.11 -2.25 20.89
CA CYS A 108 -8.69 -2.53 20.78
C CYS A 108 -8.41 -4.05 20.81
N LEU A 109 -7.21 -4.44 20.41
CA LEU A 109 -6.79 -5.84 20.42
C LEU A 109 -6.75 -6.47 21.81
N GLU A 110 -6.57 -5.70 22.87
CA GLU A 110 -6.62 -6.24 24.22
C GLU A 110 -8.05 -6.57 24.64
N CYS A 111 -8.97 -5.62 24.47
CA CYS A 111 -10.37 -5.79 24.86
C CYS A 111 -11.07 -6.93 24.10
N ILE A 112 -10.77 -7.11 22.81
CA ILE A 112 -11.33 -8.23 22.03
C ILE A 112 -10.84 -9.60 22.54
N LYS A 113 -9.61 -9.69 23.06
CA LYS A 113 -9.04 -10.94 23.59
C LYS A 113 -9.74 -11.35 24.88
N TYR A 114 -10.11 -10.38 25.72
CA TYR A 114 -10.88 -10.64 26.93
C TYR A 114 -12.32 -11.03 26.61
N ALA A 115 -12.95 -10.39 25.60
CA ALA A 115 -14.31 -10.71 25.20
C ALA A 115 -14.50 -12.14 24.63
N LYS A 116 -13.45 -12.74 24.05
CA LYS A 116 -13.49 -14.12 23.52
C LYS A 116 -13.24 -15.23 24.57
N LYS A 117 -12.87 -14.86 25.79
CA LYS A 117 -12.55 -15.82 26.88
C LYS A 117 -13.71 -16.06 27.86
N SER A 118 -14.82 -15.34 27.73
CA SER A 118 -16.09 -15.61 28.40
C SER A 118 -17.02 -16.40 27.50
#